data_AF-A0A851FUM8-F1
#
_entry.id   AF-A0A851FUM8-F1
#
_cell.length_a   1.000
_cell.length_b   1.000
_cell.length_c   1.000
_cell.angle_alpha   90.00
_cell.angle_beta   90.00
_cell.angle_gamma   90.00
#
_symmetry.space_group_name_H-M   'P 1'
#
loop_
_entity.id
_entity.type
_entity.pdbx_description
1 polymer ?
#
loop_
_entity_poly.entity_id
_entity_poly.type
_entity_poly.pdbx_seq_one_letter_code
_entity_poly.pdbx_strand_id
1 'polypeptide(L)'
;EKQVFQLRAHMYQARSLFAADSSGLSDPFARVFFISQSQCTEVLNETLCPTWDQLLVFDNVELYGEAHEMRDDPPIIVIEIYDQDTVGKADFMGRTFAKPVVKMSDEQYSPPRFPPQLEYYQIYRGNSTAGDLLAAFELLQIGPGGKSDLPPIDGPTDMDRGPILPVPLGIRPVLSRYRVEVNRLGAPGVLRVSWGTGRAGWDLGGTRNLNHKDLSALGRADLPENELLHPPLNIRVVDCRAFGRYTLVGSHAVSSLRKFIYRPPDRRAQHWNTAG
;
A
#
# COMPACT_ATOMS: atom_id res chain seq x y z
N GLU A 1 -20.52 28.40 -9.43
CA GLU A 1 -19.64 29.34 -8.69
C GLU A 1 -18.17 28.94 -8.82
N LYS A 2 -17.19 29.82 -8.58
CA LYS A 2 -15.76 29.42 -8.51
C LYS A 2 -15.45 28.96 -7.09
N GLN A 3 -14.91 27.76 -6.96
CA GLN A 3 -14.54 27.15 -5.68
C GLN A 3 -13.06 26.77 -5.70
N VAL A 4 -12.37 26.95 -4.57
CA VAL A 4 -10.95 26.65 -4.44
C VAL A 4 -10.77 25.50 -3.46
N PHE A 5 -9.98 24.51 -3.85
CA PHE A 5 -9.72 23.31 -3.07
C PHE A 5 -8.22 23.04 -2.93
N GLN A 6 -7.88 22.21 -1.94
CA GLN A 6 -6.61 21.51 -1.85
C GLN A 6 -6.88 20.01 -1.98
N LEU A 7 -6.25 19.34 -2.96
CA LEU A 7 -6.26 17.89 -3.04
C LEU A 7 -5.03 17.35 -2.28
N ARG A 8 -5.27 16.37 -1.40
CA ARG A 8 -4.22 15.60 -0.75
C ARG A 8 -4.30 14.16 -1.25
N ALA A 9 -3.23 13.70 -1.87
CA ALA A 9 -3.06 12.32 -2.31
C ALA A 9 -2.07 11.61 -1.38
N HIS A 10 -2.59 10.72 -0.55
CA HIS A 10 -1.85 9.91 0.42
C HIS A 10 -1.38 8.62 -0.26
N MET A 11 -0.22 8.67 -0.91
CA MET A 11 0.34 7.59 -1.72
C MET A 11 1.18 6.66 -0.82
N TYR A 12 0.60 5.55 -0.38
CA TYR A 12 1.24 4.68 0.60
C TYR A 12 2.10 3.58 -0.05
N GLN A 13 1.50 2.63 -0.75
CA GLN A 13 2.25 1.53 -1.40
C GLN A 13 1.58 1.04 -2.66
N ALA A 14 2.32 0.33 -3.52
CA ALA A 14 1.75 -0.55 -4.53
C ALA A 14 2.32 -1.96 -4.38
N ARG A 15 1.63 -2.95 -4.95
CA ARG A 15 2.03 -4.36 -4.88
C ARG A 15 1.75 -5.10 -6.17
N SER A 16 2.53 -6.14 -6.41
CA SER A 16 2.38 -7.03 -7.58
C SER A 16 2.41 -6.28 -8.91
N LEU A 17 3.28 -5.26 -9.00
CA LEU A 17 3.52 -4.55 -10.25
C LEU A 17 4.18 -5.49 -11.27
N PHE A 18 3.98 -5.21 -12.56
CA PHE A 18 4.69 -5.92 -13.62
C PHE A 18 6.19 -5.57 -13.59
N ALA A 19 7.04 -6.55 -13.83
CA ALA A 19 8.44 -6.27 -14.15
C ALA A 19 8.52 -5.71 -15.57
N ALA A 20 9.07 -4.51 -15.71
CA ALA A 20 9.36 -3.91 -17.01
C ALA A 20 10.84 -4.06 -17.39
N ASP A 21 11.75 -4.17 -16.41
CA ASP A 21 13.17 -4.37 -16.68
C ASP A 21 13.57 -5.82 -17.01
N SER A 22 14.68 -5.94 -17.73
CA SER A 22 15.37 -7.21 -17.97
C SER A 22 15.86 -7.92 -16.68
N SER A 23 15.98 -7.18 -15.57
CA SER A 23 16.31 -7.71 -14.24
C SER A 23 15.17 -8.54 -13.62
N GLY A 24 13.94 -8.40 -14.16
CA GLY A 24 12.73 -8.95 -13.54
C GLY A 24 12.18 -8.10 -12.39
N LEU A 25 12.68 -6.87 -12.22
CA LEU A 25 12.20 -5.85 -11.29
C LEU A 25 11.83 -4.58 -12.10
N SER A 26 11.59 -3.47 -11.39
CA SER A 26 11.31 -2.14 -11.95
C SER A 26 11.76 -1.08 -10.96
N ASP A 27 11.89 0.16 -11.42
CA ASP A 27 12.11 1.38 -10.67
C ASP A 27 10.81 2.22 -10.60
N PRO A 28 9.75 1.77 -9.91
CA PRO A 28 8.43 2.38 -10.01
C PRO A 28 8.30 3.75 -9.33
N PHE A 29 7.59 4.65 -10.01
CA PHE A 29 6.99 5.86 -9.43
C PHE A 29 5.54 6.04 -9.88
N ALA A 30 4.76 6.75 -9.08
CA ALA A 30 3.38 7.10 -9.39
C ALA A 30 3.28 8.56 -9.80
N ARG A 31 2.52 8.84 -10.86
CA ARG A 31 2.14 10.18 -11.29
C ARG A 31 0.64 10.37 -11.10
N VAL A 32 0.28 11.30 -10.24
CA VAL A 32 -1.10 11.64 -9.89
C VAL A 32 -1.51 12.87 -10.67
N PHE A 33 -2.63 12.79 -11.39
CA PHE A 33 -3.22 13.89 -12.12
C PHE A 33 -4.56 14.27 -11.53
N PHE A 34 -4.78 15.56 -11.42
CA PHE A 34 -6.05 16.11 -11.03
C PHE A 34 -6.29 17.46 -11.71
N ILE A 35 -7.36 17.54 -12.51
CA ILE A 35 -7.71 18.71 -13.31
C ILE A 35 -6.54 19.12 -14.23
N SER A 36 -5.86 20.23 -13.92
CA SER A 36 -4.77 20.81 -14.70
C SER A 36 -3.40 20.57 -14.06
N GLN A 37 -3.36 19.88 -12.92
CA GLN A 37 -2.14 19.68 -12.14
C GLN A 37 -1.71 18.21 -12.16
N SER A 38 -0.39 17.99 -12.03
CA SER A 38 0.19 16.66 -11.86
C SER A 38 1.36 16.72 -10.87
N GLN A 39 1.49 15.71 -10.03
CA GLN A 39 2.66 15.50 -9.17
C GLN A 39 3.11 14.04 -9.21
N CYS A 40 4.38 13.81 -8.92
CA CYS A 40 4.97 12.47 -8.89
C CYS A 40 5.42 12.12 -7.46
N THR A 41 5.32 10.85 -7.13
CA THR A 41 6.05 10.29 -5.99
C THR A 41 7.54 10.17 -6.31
N GLU A 42 8.34 9.84 -5.30
CA GLU A 42 9.71 9.37 -5.53
C GLU A 42 9.75 8.11 -6.41
N VAL A 43 10.88 7.95 -7.11
CA VAL A 43 11.28 6.72 -7.79
C VAL A 43 11.92 5.80 -6.77
N LEU A 44 11.44 4.55 -6.69
CA LEU A 44 12.04 3.53 -5.84
C LEU A 44 12.65 2.45 -6.69
N ASN A 45 13.95 2.22 -6.54
CA ASN A 45 14.67 1.32 -7.44
C ASN A 45 14.44 -0.16 -7.11
N GLU A 46 14.48 -1.00 -8.14
CA GLU A 46 14.50 -2.46 -8.10
C GLU A 46 13.42 -3.10 -7.21
N THR A 47 12.16 -2.69 -7.38
CA THR A 47 11.02 -3.22 -6.62
C THR A 47 9.73 -3.34 -7.43
N LEU A 48 8.99 -4.43 -7.20
CA LEU A 48 7.61 -4.60 -7.70
C LEU A 48 6.55 -4.30 -6.63
N CYS A 49 7.00 -3.89 -5.45
CA CYS A 49 6.17 -3.63 -4.28
C CYS A 49 6.59 -2.34 -3.58
N PRO A 50 6.58 -1.18 -4.28
CA PRO A 50 7.06 0.07 -3.73
C PRO A 50 6.20 0.51 -2.54
N THR A 51 6.83 1.10 -1.53
CA THR A 51 6.15 1.83 -0.46
C THR A 51 6.67 3.25 -0.48
N TRP A 52 5.94 4.16 -1.11
CA TRP A 52 6.35 5.56 -1.16
C TRP A 52 6.16 6.24 0.20
N ASP A 53 5.06 5.95 0.89
CA ASP A 53 4.66 6.61 2.14
C ASP A 53 4.71 8.15 2.01
N GLN A 54 4.17 8.66 0.91
CA GLN A 54 4.30 10.05 0.50
C GLN A 54 2.94 10.75 0.34
N LEU A 55 2.83 11.94 0.89
CA LEU A 55 1.72 12.86 0.68
C LEU A 55 2.06 13.85 -0.43
N LEU A 56 1.25 13.85 -1.49
CA LEU A 56 1.29 14.86 -2.56
C LEU A 56 0.19 15.90 -2.32
N VAL A 57 0.54 17.18 -2.32
CA VAL A 57 -0.36 18.29 -2.00
C VAL A 57 -0.54 19.18 -3.22
N PHE A 58 -1.74 19.15 -3.78
CA PHE A 58 -2.13 19.99 -4.92
C PHE A 58 -2.88 21.20 -4.37
N ASP A 59 -2.21 22.34 -4.40
CA ASP A 59 -2.75 23.59 -3.90
C ASP A 59 -3.53 24.35 -4.97
N ASN A 60 -4.47 25.18 -4.51
CA ASN A 60 -5.22 26.12 -5.35
C ASN A 60 -5.90 25.42 -6.55
N VAL A 61 -6.51 24.26 -6.30
CA VAL A 61 -7.28 23.57 -7.32
C VAL A 61 -8.60 24.30 -7.51
N GLU A 62 -8.77 24.90 -8.68
CA GLU A 62 -9.98 25.66 -9.02
C GLU A 62 -11.00 24.76 -9.71
N LEU A 63 -12.19 24.66 -9.11
CA LEU A 63 -13.32 23.93 -9.67
C LEU A 63 -14.49 24.90 -9.89
N TYR A 64 -15.21 24.70 -10.99
CA TYR A 64 -16.35 25.52 -11.39
C TYR A 64 -17.62 24.69 -11.32
N GLY A 65 -18.57 25.11 -10.48
CA GLY A 65 -19.83 24.39 -10.29
C GLY A 65 -20.50 24.77 -8.98
N GLU A 66 -21.56 24.06 -8.63
CA GLU A 66 -22.21 24.18 -7.33
C GLU A 66 -21.47 23.35 -6.28
N ALA A 67 -21.36 23.89 -5.07
CA ALA A 67 -20.57 23.28 -4.00
C ALA A 67 -21.09 21.88 -3.62
N HIS A 68 -22.41 21.67 -3.67
CA HIS A 68 -23.06 20.40 -3.37
C HIS A 68 -22.79 19.34 -4.45
N GLU A 69 -22.81 19.74 -5.73
CA GLU A 69 -22.48 18.83 -6.85
C GLU A 69 -21.03 18.35 -6.76
N MET A 70 -20.11 19.26 -6.43
CA MET A 70 -18.70 18.93 -6.23
C MET A 70 -18.47 17.95 -5.09
N ARG A 71 -19.30 18.01 -4.04
CA ARG A 71 -19.26 17.10 -2.89
C ARG A 71 -19.74 15.71 -3.25
N ASP A 72 -20.83 15.61 -4.00
CA ASP A 72 -21.49 14.33 -4.30
C ASP A 72 -20.87 13.60 -5.50
N ASP A 73 -20.39 14.35 -6.50
CA ASP A 73 -19.68 13.80 -7.66
C ASP A 73 -18.40 14.60 -7.96
N PRO A 74 -17.34 14.44 -7.15
CA PRO A 74 -16.09 15.12 -7.39
C PRO A 74 -15.42 14.63 -8.69
N PRO A 75 -14.59 15.48 -9.32
CA PRO A 75 -13.74 15.05 -10.43
C PRO A 75 -12.88 13.83 -10.09
N ILE A 76 -12.67 12.97 -11.08
CA ILE A 76 -11.88 11.75 -10.92
C ILE A 76 -10.39 12.07 -10.91
N ILE A 77 -9.66 11.46 -9.98
CA ILE A 77 -8.20 11.47 -9.93
C ILE A 77 -7.70 10.35 -10.83
N VAL A 78 -6.72 10.66 -11.67
CA VAL A 78 -6.05 9.66 -12.51
C VAL A 78 -4.68 9.39 -11.91
N ILE A 79 -4.37 8.11 -11.68
CA ILE A 79 -3.07 7.70 -11.17
C ILE A 79 -2.42 6.77 -12.19
N GLU A 80 -1.24 7.14 -12.65
CA GLU A 80 -0.43 6.35 -13.57
C GLU A 80 0.83 5.86 -12.87
N ILE A 81 1.18 4.60 -13.08
CA ILE A 81 2.42 4.01 -12.58
C ILE A 81 3.37 3.84 -13.75
N TYR A 82 4.62 4.26 -13.52
CA TYR A 82 5.69 4.24 -14.50
C TYR A 82 6.92 3.55 -13.93
N ASP A 83 7.69 2.93 -14.81
CA ASP A 83 9.02 2.41 -14.56
C ASP A 83 10.06 3.43 -15.04
N GLN A 84 11.02 3.81 -14.20
CA GLN A 84 12.02 4.81 -14.53
C GLN A 84 13.34 4.17 -14.93
N ASP A 85 13.50 3.88 -16.23
CA ASP A 85 14.75 3.35 -16.74
C ASP A 85 15.92 4.31 -16.52
N THR A 86 17.11 3.73 -16.29
CA THR A 86 18.38 4.48 -16.14
C THR A 86 18.70 5.31 -17.38
N VAL A 87 18.28 4.86 -18.57
CA VAL A 87 18.50 5.55 -19.85
C VAL A 87 17.23 5.46 -20.68
N GLY A 88 16.50 6.57 -20.82
CA GLY A 88 15.36 6.64 -21.72
C GLY A 88 14.15 7.35 -21.14
N LYS A 89 13.01 7.10 -21.77
CA LYS A 89 11.71 7.59 -21.32
C LYS A 89 11.13 6.56 -20.35
N ALA A 90 10.50 7.03 -19.28
CA ALA A 90 9.80 6.17 -18.35
C ALA A 90 8.72 5.31 -19.04
N ASP A 91 8.69 4.03 -18.70
CA ASP A 91 7.84 3.01 -19.29
C ASP A 91 6.49 2.92 -18.55
N PHE A 92 5.39 2.96 -19.31
CA PHE A 92 4.06 2.92 -18.71
C PHE A 92 3.72 1.52 -18.20
N MET A 93 3.54 1.38 -16.88
CA MET A 93 3.22 0.12 -16.22
C MET A 93 1.71 -0.10 -16.08
N GLY A 94 0.95 0.97 -15.87
CA GLY A 94 -0.50 0.87 -15.73
C GLY A 94 -1.15 2.13 -15.14
N ARG A 95 -2.48 2.12 -15.07
CA ARG A 95 -3.29 3.24 -14.57
C ARG A 95 -4.42 2.76 -13.68
N THR A 96 -4.81 3.59 -12.72
CA THR A 96 -6.05 3.45 -11.97
C THR A 96 -6.73 4.81 -11.79
N PHE A 97 -7.95 4.78 -11.24
CA PHE A 97 -8.79 5.95 -11.04
C PHE A 97 -9.33 5.94 -9.61
N ALA A 98 -9.43 7.11 -9.00
CA ALA A 98 -9.97 7.28 -7.65
C ALA A 98 -10.92 8.47 -7.58
N LYS A 99 -11.92 8.39 -6.69
CA LYS A 99 -12.73 9.55 -6.29
C LYS A 99 -12.24 10.04 -4.93
N PRO A 100 -11.93 11.33 -4.75
CA PRO A 100 -11.55 11.85 -3.45
C PRO A 100 -12.74 11.92 -2.50
N VAL A 101 -12.48 11.80 -1.20
CA VAL A 101 -13.45 12.17 -0.16
C VAL A 101 -13.46 13.69 -0.04
N VAL A 102 -14.60 14.32 -0.35
CA VAL A 102 -14.72 15.79 -0.33
C VAL A 102 -15.09 16.29 1.05
N LYS A 103 -14.33 17.26 1.54
CA LYS A 103 -14.61 18.02 2.76
C LYS A 103 -14.98 19.44 2.40
N MET A 104 -16.19 19.86 2.74
CA MET A 104 -16.59 21.25 2.55
C MET A 104 -16.04 22.13 3.68
N SER A 105 -15.92 23.44 3.43
CA SER A 105 -15.31 24.37 4.38
C SER A 105 -16.10 24.51 5.69
N ASP A 106 -17.41 24.31 5.63
CA ASP A 106 -18.36 24.31 6.74
C ASP A 106 -18.41 22.98 7.53
N GLU A 107 -17.75 21.93 7.04
CA GLU A 107 -17.71 20.64 7.71
C GLU A 107 -16.55 20.54 8.73
N GLN A 108 -16.77 19.78 9.80
CA GLN A 108 -15.71 19.45 10.76
C GLN A 108 -14.86 18.29 10.26
N TYR A 109 -13.53 18.44 10.33
CA TYR A 109 -12.59 17.34 10.06
C TYR A 109 -12.57 16.38 11.27
N SER A 110 -13.43 15.37 11.24
CA SER A 110 -13.56 14.40 12.35
C SER A 110 -14.12 13.05 11.88
N PRO A 111 -13.96 11.99 12.70
CA PRO A 111 -14.55 10.69 12.42
C PRO A 111 -16.08 10.76 12.26
N PRO A 112 -16.68 9.89 11.42
CA PRO A 112 -16.08 8.74 10.75
C PRO A 112 -15.51 9.02 9.35
N ARG A 113 -15.74 10.22 8.80
CA ARG A 113 -15.35 10.54 7.41
C ARG A 113 -13.89 10.94 7.24
N PHE A 114 -13.31 11.55 8.28
CA PHE A 114 -11.95 12.10 8.24
C PHE A 114 -11.11 11.63 9.45
N PRO A 115 -9.80 11.41 9.28
CA PRO A 115 -9.10 11.38 7.99
C PRO A 115 -9.55 10.19 7.11
N PRO A 116 -9.37 10.26 5.77
CA PRO A 116 -9.76 9.17 4.89
C PRO A 116 -8.93 7.90 5.18
N GLN A 117 -9.52 6.73 4.96
CA GLN A 117 -8.81 5.46 5.13
C GLN A 117 -8.13 5.02 3.83
N LEU A 118 -7.04 4.26 3.95
CA LEU A 118 -6.36 3.66 2.81
C LEU A 118 -7.24 2.59 2.16
N GLU A 119 -7.36 2.66 0.83
CA GLU A 119 -8.13 1.73 0.01
C GLU A 119 -7.28 1.16 -1.13
N TYR A 120 -7.59 -0.07 -1.54
CA TYR A 120 -6.95 -0.69 -2.70
C TYR A 120 -7.64 -0.28 -4.00
N TYR A 121 -6.83 0.23 -4.92
CA TYR A 121 -7.20 0.56 -6.29
C TYR A 121 -6.49 -0.40 -7.24
N GLN A 122 -7.27 -1.18 -7.99
CA GLN A 122 -6.72 -2.06 -9.02
C GLN A 122 -6.09 -1.22 -10.13
N ILE A 123 -4.84 -1.52 -10.46
CA ILE A 123 -4.12 -0.93 -11.58
C ILE A 123 -4.38 -1.80 -12.83
N TYR A 124 -4.62 -1.14 -13.96
CA TYR A 124 -4.85 -1.80 -15.24
C TYR A 124 -3.84 -1.34 -16.30
N ARG A 125 -3.40 -2.27 -17.14
CA ARG A 125 -2.63 -2.02 -18.36
C ARG A 125 -3.34 -2.68 -19.54
N GLY A 126 -4.02 -1.87 -20.35
CA GLY A 126 -4.95 -2.39 -21.34
C GLY A 126 -6.05 -3.21 -20.66
N ASN A 127 -6.22 -4.47 -21.07
CA ASN A 127 -7.24 -5.37 -20.52
C ASN A 127 -6.73 -6.25 -19.36
N SER A 128 -5.48 -6.05 -18.93
CA SER A 128 -4.85 -6.87 -17.89
C SER A 128 -4.70 -6.09 -16.59
N THR A 129 -4.84 -6.76 -15.46
CA THR A 129 -4.49 -6.22 -14.14
C THR A 129 -2.97 -6.10 -14.02
N ALA A 130 -2.49 -4.96 -13.50
CA ALA A 130 -1.08 -4.59 -13.40
C ALA A 130 -0.61 -4.30 -11.96
N GLY A 131 -1.29 -4.90 -10.99
CA GLY A 131 -1.03 -4.73 -9.56
C GLY A 131 -2.10 -3.90 -8.84
N ASP A 132 -1.89 -3.67 -7.55
CA ASP A 132 -2.80 -2.88 -6.72
C ASP A 132 -2.05 -1.69 -6.10
N LEU A 133 -2.69 -0.53 -6.08
CA LEU A 133 -2.26 0.66 -5.35
C LEU A 133 -3.04 0.75 -4.03
N LEU A 134 -2.36 0.96 -2.91
CA LEU A 134 -2.96 1.32 -1.64
C LEU A 134 -2.73 2.81 -1.38
N ALA A 135 -3.81 3.59 -1.42
CA ALA A 135 -3.77 5.04 -1.28
C ALA A 135 -5.05 5.58 -0.63
N ALA A 136 -5.05 6.86 -0.25
CA ALA A 136 -6.25 7.59 0.16
C ALA A 136 -6.22 8.98 -0.48
N PHE A 137 -7.40 9.53 -0.78
CA PHE A 137 -7.51 10.83 -1.45
C PHE A 137 -8.59 11.67 -0.78
N GLU A 138 -8.29 12.93 -0.50
CA GLU A 138 -9.24 13.89 0.04
C GLU A 138 -9.14 15.23 -0.68
N LEU A 139 -10.30 15.85 -0.91
CA LEU A 139 -10.43 17.14 -1.57
C LEU A 139 -11.05 18.12 -0.57
N LEU A 140 -10.26 19.10 -0.12
CA LEU A 140 -10.63 19.99 0.98
C LEU A 140 -10.95 21.38 0.43
N GLN A 141 -12.18 21.86 0.63
CA GLN A 141 -12.57 23.21 0.21
C GLN A 141 -11.85 24.24 1.09
N ILE A 142 -11.22 25.22 0.44
CA ILE A 142 -10.56 26.33 1.12
C ILE A 142 -11.63 27.39 1.42
N GLY A 143 -11.90 27.59 2.70
CA GLY A 143 -12.83 28.59 3.20
C GLY A 143 -12.25 30.02 3.16
N PRO A 144 -13.00 31.01 3.68
CA PRO A 144 -12.55 32.39 3.76
C PRO A 144 -11.32 32.60 4.65
N GLY A 145 -11.05 31.70 5.60
CA GLY A 145 -9.80 31.68 6.40
C GLY A 145 -8.59 31.14 5.64
N GLY A 146 -8.75 30.78 4.36
CA GLY A 146 -7.67 30.32 3.50
C GLY A 146 -7.10 28.97 3.95
N LYS A 147 -5.81 28.75 3.71
CA LYS A 147 -5.12 27.49 4.07
C LYS A 147 -5.05 27.23 5.57
N SER A 148 -5.31 28.23 6.41
CA SER A 148 -5.29 28.07 7.87
C SER A 148 -6.46 27.23 8.42
N ASP A 149 -7.55 27.13 7.65
CA ASP A 149 -8.71 26.29 7.98
C ASP A 149 -8.51 24.80 7.63
N LEU A 150 -7.43 24.48 6.93
CA LEU A 150 -7.13 23.11 6.51
C LEU A 150 -6.46 22.34 7.66
N PRO A 151 -6.68 21.01 7.77
CA PRO A 151 -5.99 20.20 8.75
C PRO A 151 -4.47 20.34 8.60
N PRO A 152 -3.70 20.40 9.70
CA PRO A 152 -2.26 20.55 9.62
C PRO A 152 -1.63 19.40 8.83
N ILE A 153 -0.52 19.70 8.15
CA ILE A 153 0.31 18.72 7.47
C ILE A 153 1.57 18.56 8.30
N ASP A 154 1.94 17.31 8.59
CA ASP A 154 3.20 17.01 9.27
C ASP A 154 4.38 17.52 8.43
N GLY A 155 5.40 18.06 9.10
CA GLY A 155 6.58 18.59 8.42
C GLY A 155 7.31 17.53 7.57
N PRO A 156 8.11 17.94 6.57
CA PRO A 156 8.85 17.01 5.73
C PRO A 156 9.79 16.14 6.56
N THR A 157 9.83 14.84 6.24
CA THR A 157 10.63 13.84 6.97
C THR A 157 12.10 13.80 6.57
N ASP A 158 12.44 14.32 5.39
CA ASP A 158 13.80 14.35 4.86
C ASP A 158 14.08 15.76 4.31
N MET A 159 15.15 16.40 4.76
CA MET A 159 15.59 17.72 4.26
C MET A 159 16.70 17.59 3.20
N ASP A 160 17.39 16.45 3.14
CA ASP A 160 18.52 16.21 2.23
C ASP A 160 18.04 15.82 0.83
N ARG A 161 16.85 15.20 0.72
CA ARG A 161 16.23 14.78 -0.55
C ARG A 161 15.13 15.73 -1.05
N GLY A 162 14.96 16.88 -0.40
CA GLY A 162 13.84 17.81 -0.61
C GLY A 162 12.61 17.46 0.25
N PRO A 163 11.61 18.35 0.37
CA PRO A 163 10.56 18.25 1.37
C PRO A 163 9.54 17.15 1.03
N ILE A 164 9.90 15.90 1.29
CA ILE A 164 9.00 14.76 1.15
C ILE A 164 8.10 14.73 2.39
N LEU A 165 6.81 14.93 2.15
CA LEU A 165 5.80 14.89 3.19
C LEU A 165 5.38 13.43 3.42
N PRO A 166 5.47 12.90 4.64
CA PRO A 166 4.99 11.56 4.93
C PRO A 166 3.46 11.47 4.86
N VAL A 167 2.90 10.28 4.61
CA VAL A 167 1.47 10.06 4.90
C VAL A 167 1.25 10.24 6.41
N PRO A 168 0.25 11.02 6.87
CA PRO A 168 0.00 11.24 8.30
C PRO A 168 -0.29 9.96 9.08
N LEU A 169 0.13 9.90 10.36
CA LEU A 169 -0.02 8.72 11.21
C LEU A 169 -1.47 8.23 11.33
N GLY A 170 -2.45 9.13 11.29
CA GLY A 170 -3.87 8.79 11.35
C GLY A 170 -4.42 8.05 10.12
N ILE A 171 -3.69 8.07 9.00
CA ILE A 171 -4.05 7.40 7.74
C ILE A 171 -3.23 6.12 7.54
N ARG A 172 -2.02 6.08 8.09
CA ARG A 172 -1.15 4.91 8.00
C ARG A 172 -1.82 3.66 8.58
N PRO A 173 -1.51 2.47 8.04
CA PRO A 173 -1.96 1.23 8.66
C PRO A 173 -1.35 1.11 10.07
N VAL A 174 -2.21 0.89 11.07
CA VAL A 174 -1.74 0.51 12.41
C VAL A 174 -1.19 -0.92 12.31
N LEU A 175 0.07 -1.10 12.70
CA LEU A 175 0.73 -2.41 12.62
C LEU A 175 0.63 -3.14 13.96
N SER A 176 0.28 -4.42 13.90
CA SER A 176 0.27 -5.34 15.03
C SER A 176 1.21 -6.50 14.74
N ARG A 177 1.83 -7.06 15.78
CA ARG A 177 2.78 -8.16 15.62
C ARG A 177 2.05 -9.48 15.46
N TYR A 178 2.15 -10.08 14.28
CA TYR A 178 1.63 -11.41 13.97
C TYR A 178 2.71 -12.49 14.08
N ARG A 179 2.30 -13.67 14.52
CA ARG A 179 3.07 -14.91 14.42
C ARG A 179 2.58 -15.66 13.18
N VAL A 180 3.48 -15.93 12.25
CA VAL A 180 3.16 -16.61 11.00
C VAL A 180 3.80 -17.99 11.00
N GLU A 181 2.98 -19.02 10.77
CA GLU A 181 3.40 -20.41 10.70
C GLU A 181 3.07 -20.98 9.33
N VAL A 182 4.09 -21.47 8.62
CA VAL A 182 3.92 -22.16 7.34
C VAL A 182 4.30 -23.62 7.52
N ASN A 183 3.30 -24.51 7.43
CA ASN A 183 3.47 -25.94 7.60
C ASN A 183 3.70 -26.63 6.25
N ARG A 184 4.64 -27.58 6.23
CA ARG A 184 4.93 -28.41 5.06
C ARG A 184 4.41 -29.83 5.27
N LEU A 185 3.74 -30.37 4.24
CA LEU A 185 3.37 -31.77 4.17
C LEU A 185 4.10 -32.42 2.96
N GLY A 186 5.06 -33.33 3.20
CA GLY A 186 5.68 -34.14 2.13
C GLY A 186 7.22 -34.07 2.01
N ALA A 187 7.72 -34.45 0.81
CA ALA A 187 9.11 -34.77 0.48
C ALA A 187 10.13 -33.65 0.80
N PRO A 188 11.45 -33.92 0.95
CA PRO A 188 12.48 -32.93 1.34
C PRO A 188 12.71 -31.81 0.30
N GLY A 189 13.21 -30.65 0.74
CA GLY A 189 13.48 -29.45 -0.09
C GLY A 189 13.56 -28.18 0.76
N VAL A 190 13.86 -27.01 0.18
CA VAL A 190 13.92 -25.75 0.94
C VAL A 190 12.71 -24.88 0.63
N LEU A 191 12.05 -24.41 1.70
CA LEU A 191 10.94 -23.48 1.61
C LEU A 191 11.45 -22.06 1.84
N ARG A 192 11.13 -21.14 0.92
CA ARG A 192 11.37 -19.71 1.08
C ARG A 192 10.03 -19.00 1.13
N VAL A 193 9.84 -18.19 2.16
CA VAL A 193 8.62 -17.43 2.39
C VAL A 193 9.00 -15.96 2.37
N SER A 194 8.32 -15.17 1.53
CA SER A 194 8.55 -13.74 1.39
C SER A 194 7.24 -12.97 1.29
N TRP A 195 7.20 -11.77 1.85
CA TRP A 195 6.04 -10.88 1.79
C TRP A 195 6.13 -9.96 0.57
N GLY A 196 4.97 -9.52 0.06
CA GLY A 196 4.88 -8.63 -1.11
C GLY A 196 4.98 -7.13 -0.81
N THR A 197 5.83 -6.67 0.12
CA THR A 197 6.02 -5.23 0.42
C THR A 197 7.51 -4.90 0.51
N GLY A 198 7.98 -3.94 -0.28
CA GLY A 198 9.39 -3.64 -0.51
C GLY A 198 10.04 -2.61 0.42
N ARG A 199 9.32 -1.94 1.34
CA ARG A 199 9.97 -1.17 2.43
C ARG A 199 9.79 -1.83 3.79
N ALA A 200 10.83 -1.67 4.58
CA ALA A 200 11.19 -2.39 5.80
C ALA A 200 11.70 -3.79 5.52
N GLY A 201 12.95 -4.03 5.93
CA GLY A 201 13.56 -5.34 5.95
C GLY A 201 12.69 -6.29 6.77
N TRP A 202 11.88 -7.05 6.08
CA TRP A 202 11.27 -8.27 6.60
C TRP A 202 12.02 -9.43 5.95
N ASP A 203 13.32 -9.45 6.22
CA ASP A 203 13.98 -10.73 6.38
C ASP A 203 13.18 -11.43 7.48
N LEU A 204 12.38 -12.43 7.07
CA LEU A 204 12.59 -13.69 7.75
C LEU A 204 14.09 -13.98 7.57
N GLY A 205 14.89 -13.47 8.51
CA GLY A 205 16.27 -13.87 8.78
C GLY A 205 16.18 -15.33 9.16
N GLY A 206 16.09 -16.14 8.12
CA GLY A 206 15.15 -17.24 8.15
C GLY A 206 14.79 -17.68 6.73
N THR A 207 15.77 -17.72 5.83
CA THR A 207 15.98 -18.97 5.10
C THR A 207 16.13 -20.10 6.13
N ARG A 208 15.02 -20.51 6.76
CA ARG A 208 14.98 -21.79 7.44
C ARG A 208 15.03 -22.79 6.30
N ASN A 209 16.24 -23.29 6.06
CA ASN A 209 16.42 -24.58 5.44
C ASN A 209 15.66 -25.58 6.31
N LEU A 210 14.39 -25.79 5.99
CA LEU A 210 13.59 -26.85 6.59
C LEU A 210 14.18 -28.15 6.07
N ASN A 211 15.19 -28.64 6.78
CA ASN A 211 15.65 -30.01 6.61
C ASN A 211 14.50 -30.95 6.98
N HIS A 212 14.59 -32.21 6.53
CA HIS A 212 13.55 -33.24 6.57
C HIS A 212 12.83 -33.45 7.94
N LYS A 213 13.31 -32.84 9.04
CA LYS A 213 12.78 -32.95 10.40
C LYS A 213 11.91 -31.77 10.87
N ASP A 214 11.99 -30.60 10.24
CA ASP A 214 11.18 -29.44 10.63
C ASP A 214 9.95 -29.30 9.72
N LEU A 215 8.76 -29.52 10.30
CA LEU A 215 7.48 -29.47 9.59
C LEU A 215 6.87 -28.06 9.50
N SER A 216 7.45 -27.07 10.18
CA SER A 216 6.91 -25.71 10.29
C SER A 216 7.98 -24.63 10.24
N ALA A 217 7.84 -23.66 9.33
CA ALA A 217 8.57 -22.39 9.39
C ALA A 217 7.80 -21.41 10.27
N LEU A 218 8.45 -20.91 11.32
CA LEU A 218 7.88 -19.93 12.25
C LEU A 218 8.53 -18.57 12.04
N GLY A 219 7.71 -17.55 11.82
CA GLY A 219 8.10 -16.16 11.60
C GLY A 219 7.32 -15.19 12.49
N ARG A 220 7.87 -13.99 12.71
CA ARG A 220 7.14 -12.85 13.25
C ARG A 220 7.13 -11.75 12.20
N ALA A 221 5.98 -11.14 11.96
CA ALA A 221 5.81 -10.04 11.02
C ALA A 221 4.86 -9.02 11.63
N ASP A 222 5.17 -7.73 11.51
CA ASP A 222 4.22 -6.69 11.89
C ASP A 222 3.31 -6.43 10.68
N LEU A 223 2.02 -6.80 10.79
CA LEU A 223 1.03 -6.65 9.73
C LEU A 223 -0.04 -5.64 10.14
N PRO A 224 -0.70 -4.96 9.19
CA PRO A 224 -1.81 -4.08 9.49
C PRO A 224 -2.89 -4.77 10.35
N GLU A 225 -3.39 -4.10 11.39
CA GLU A 225 -4.54 -4.58 12.17
C GLU A 225 -5.77 -4.77 11.29
N ASN A 226 -5.94 -3.88 10.32
CA ASN A 226 -6.94 -4.08 9.29
C ASN A 226 -6.50 -5.19 8.33
N GLU A 227 -7.09 -6.37 8.48
CA GLU A 227 -6.82 -7.56 7.66
C GLU A 227 -7.13 -7.37 6.16
N LEU A 228 -7.83 -6.30 5.75
CA LEU A 228 -7.97 -5.95 4.32
C LEU A 228 -6.62 -5.52 3.76
N LEU A 229 -5.79 -4.86 4.57
CA LEU A 229 -4.52 -4.25 4.21
C LEU A 229 -3.34 -5.23 4.30
N HIS A 230 -3.59 -6.49 4.68
CA HIS A 230 -2.55 -7.51 4.71
C HIS A 230 -1.92 -7.68 3.31
N PRO A 231 -0.59 -7.63 3.20
CA PRO A 231 0.08 -7.89 1.94
C PRO A 231 -0.03 -9.36 1.54
N PRO A 232 0.09 -9.66 0.24
CA PRO A 232 0.11 -11.04 -0.23
C PRO A 232 1.36 -11.76 0.31
N LEU A 233 1.20 -13.03 0.62
CA LEU A 233 2.29 -13.91 1.03
C LEU A 233 2.74 -14.75 -0.15
N ASN A 234 4.00 -14.57 -0.56
CA ASN A 234 4.62 -15.36 -1.62
C ASN A 234 5.38 -16.54 -0.99
N ILE A 235 5.03 -17.74 -1.41
CA ILE A 235 5.65 -18.99 -0.97
C ILE A 235 6.36 -19.60 -2.17
N ARG A 236 7.69 -19.74 -2.07
CA ARG A 236 8.53 -20.32 -3.12
C ARG A 236 9.18 -21.60 -2.58
N VAL A 237 9.07 -22.67 -3.36
CA VAL A 237 9.72 -23.95 -3.08
C VAL A 237 10.91 -24.08 -4.00
N VAL A 238 12.10 -24.29 -3.43
CA VAL A 238 13.33 -24.50 -4.20
C VAL A 238 13.93 -25.86 -3.90
N ASP A 239 14.40 -26.51 -4.96
CA ASP A 239 15.20 -27.71 -4.91
C ASP A 239 16.67 -27.33 -4.73
N CYS A 240 17.30 -27.89 -3.70
CA CYS A 240 18.71 -27.68 -3.40
C CYS A 240 19.51 -28.82 -4.00
N ARG A 241 20.19 -28.55 -5.11
CA ARG A 241 21.06 -29.51 -5.77
C ARG A 241 22.49 -29.39 -5.25
N ALA A 242 23.30 -30.42 -5.49
CA ALA A 242 24.72 -30.39 -5.19
C ALA A 242 25.41 -29.14 -5.79
N PHE A 243 26.48 -28.67 -5.13
CA PHE A 243 27.24 -27.47 -5.52
C PHE A 243 26.48 -26.14 -5.37
N GLY A 244 25.55 -26.03 -4.42
CA GLY A 244 24.89 -24.77 -4.08
C GLY A 244 23.94 -24.22 -5.14
N ARG A 245 23.52 -25.07 -6.10
CA ARG A 245 22.54 -24.69 -7.12
C ARG A 245 21.12 -24.83 -6.57
N TYR A 246 20.36 -23.74 -6.65
CA TYR A 246 18.94 -23.72 -6.29
C TYR A 246 18.10 -23.69 -7.57
N THR A 247 17.14 -24.59 -7.69
CA THR A 247 16.16 -24.58 -8.79
C THR A 247 14.77 -24.32 -8.23
N LEU A 248 14.06 -23.32 -8.75
CA LEU A 248 12.66 -23.09 -8.36
C LEU A 248 11.80 -24.27 -8.81
N VAL A 249 11.15 -24.93 -7.86
CA VAL A 249 10.22 -26.04 -8.10
C VAL A 249 8.80 -25.52 -8.32
N GLY A 250 8.42 -24.50 -7.54
CA GLY A 250 7.10 -23.89 -7.63
C GLY A 250 7.00 -22.61 -6.81
N SER A 251 6.08 -21.75 -7.19
CA SER A 251 5.77 -20.51 -6.49
C SER A 251 4.25 -20.38 -6.38
N HIS A 252 3.77 -19.96 -5.21
CA HIS A 252 2.36 -19.67 -4.98
C HIS A 252 2.23 -18.36 -4.21
N ALA A 253 1.28 -17.52 -4.62
CA ALA A 253 0.98 -16.26 -3.96
C ALA A 253 -0.39 -16.36 -3.27
N VAL A 254 -0.39 -16.23 -1.95
CA VAL A 254 -1.61 -16.12 -1.14
C VAL A 254 -2.02 -14.65 -1.12
N SER A 255 -3.04 -14.30 -1.91
CA SER A 255 -3.51 -12.92 -2.06
C SER A 255 -4.21 -12.35 -0.82
N SER A 256 -4.79 -13.21 0.02
CA SER A 256 -5.47 -12.82 1.26
C SER A 256 -5.21 -13.80 2.39
N LEU A 257 -4.70 -13.29 3.51
CA LEU A 257 -4.43 -14.07 4.71
C LEU A 257 -5.67 -14.33 5.58
N ARG A 258 -6.80 -13.68 5.29
CA ARG A 258 -8.02 -13.70 6.12
C ARG A 258 -8.49 -15.09 6.52
N LYS A 259 -8.39 -16.05 5.60
CA LYS A 259 -8.81 -17.43 5.81
C LYS A 259 -7.86 -18.24 6.70
N PHE A 260 -6.68 -17.70 6.98
CA PHE A 260 -5.60 -18.35 7.72
C PHE A 260 -5.34 -17.69 9.09
N ILE A 261 -6.12 -16.66 9.45
CA ILE A 261 -5.97 -15.98 10.74
C ILE A 261 -6.63 -16.81 11.83
N TYR A 262 -5.81 -17.32 12.75
CA TYR A 262 -6.27 -17.98 13.95
C TYR A 262 -6.43 -16.95 15.08
N ARG A 263 -7.64 -16.86 15.65
CA ARG A 263 -7.90 -16.10 16.86
C ARG A 263 -8.10 -17.08 18.02
N PRO A 264 -7.22 -17.09 19.04
CA PRO A 264 -7.45 -17.94 20.19
C PRO A 264 -8.77 -17.54 20.88
N PRO A 265 -9.56 -18.49 21.37
CA PRO A 265 -10.78 -18.18 22.10
C PRO A 265 -10.45 -17.38 23.37
N ASP A 266 -11.29 -16.37 23.65
CA ASP A 266 -11.11 -15.48 24.80
C ASP A 266 -11.16 -16.27 26.11
N ARG A 267 -10.03 -16.37 26.81
CA ARG A 267 -9.94 -17.05 28.12
C ARG A 267 -10.78 -16.38 29.22
N ARG A 268 -11.38 -15.22 28.95
CA ARG A 268 -12.26 -14.50 29.90
C ARG A 268 -13.73 -14.90 29.80
N ALA A 269 -14.14 -15.65 28.78
CA ALA A 269 -15.54 -16.04 28.59
C ALA A 269 -15.94 -17.34 29.33
N GLN A 270 -15.03 -18.00 30.06
CA GLN A 270 -15.29 -19.30 30.71
C GLN A 270 -15.57 -19.24 32.24
N HIS A 271 -15.69 -18.06 32.85
CA HIS A 271 -15.86 -17.94 34.31
C HIS A 271 -17.27 -17.58 34.81
N TRP A 272 -18.34 -17.74 34.01
CA TRP A 272 -19.71 -17.43 34.46
C TRP A 272 -20.72 -18.58 34.48
N ASN A 273 -20.32 -19.83 34.22
CA ASN A 273 -21.24 -20.97 34.34
C ASN A 273 -20.64 -22.07 35.22
N THR A 274 -20.65 -21.87 36.54
CA THR A 274 -20.62 -22.94 37.56
C THR A 274 -20.97 -22.32 38.93
N ALA A 275 -22.21 -21.85 39.04
CA ALA A 275 -22.88 -21.68 40.33
C ALA A 275 -24.37 -21.98 40.10
N GLY A 276 -24.71 -23.25 40.26
CA GLY A 276 -26.06 -23.81 40.21
C GLY A 276 -26.05 -25.14 40.92
#